data_AF-A0A4S8PQ07-F1
#
_entry.id   AF-A0A4S8PQ07-F1
#
_cell.length_a   1.000
_cell.length_b   1.000
_cell.length_c   1.000
_cell.angle_alpha   90.00
_cell.angle_beta   90.00
_cell.angle_gamma   90.00
#
_symmetry.space_group_name_H-M   'P 1'
#
loop_
_entity.id
_entity.type
_entity.pdbx_description
1 polymer ?
#
loop_
_entity_poly.entity_id
_entity_poly.type
_entity_poly.pdbx_seq_one_letter_code
_entity_poly.pdbx_strand_id
1 'polypeptide(L)'
;MRSIIKTSVSAAAVLVAAILLLMLGTTPAAAADDVSILGYDHKPEDREFNWAKLHGLTDHNRECVDNEYVRACVQPYGDVFWLRDDEWDAIDVRLWWVDLDSKRWGVCQSAEGYGDWARCDKNLTNGHLVKWASSWYEDGEWQFSPVQYITI
;
A
#
# COMPACT_ATOMS: atom_id res chain seq x y z
N MET A 1 47.90 -59.34 20.10
CA MET A 1 48.65 -58.44 19.20
C MET A 1 47.68 -57.79 18.23
N ARG A 2 47.80 -56.46 18.09
CA ARG A 2 46.97 -55.58 17.27
C ARG A 2 47.23 -55.80 15.78
N SER A 3 46.20 -55.67 14.94
CA SER A 3 46.39 -55.07 13.62
C SER A 3 45.15 -54.29 13.21
N ILE A 4 45.36 -53.00 13.00
CA ILE A 4 44.36 -51.96 12.70
C ILE A 4 44.49 -51.69 11.20
N ILE A 5 43.43 -51.94 10.44
CA ILE A 5 43.37 -51.65 9.00
C ILE A 5 43.12 -50.15 8.84
N LYS A 6 44.10 -49.43 8.26
CA LYS A 6 43.96 -48.04 7.83
C LYS A 6 43.64 -48.02 6.34
N THR A 7 42.42 -47.68 5.97
CA THR A 7 42.04 -47.34 4.60
C THR A 7 42.07 -45.83 4.43
N SER A 8 43.10 -45.36 3.74
CA SER A 8 43.27 -44.00 3.25
C SER A 8 42.37 -43.79 2.04
N VAL A 9 41.40 -42.87 2.14
CA VAL A 9 40.63 -42.40 0.98
C VAL A 9 41.38 -41.20 0.39
N SER A 10 41.82 -41.36 -0.86
CA SER A 10 42.58 -40.37 -1.63
C SER A 10 41.77 -39.12 -1.93
N ALA A 11 42.38 -37.96 -1.69
CA ALA A 11 41.92 -36.65 -2.10
C ALA A 11 42.00 -36.52 -3.63
N ALA A 12 40.85 -36.54 -4.30
CA ALA A 12 40.72 -36.14 -5.69
C ALA A 12 39.27 -35.69 -5.96
N ALA A 13 39.00 -34.39 -5.83
CA ALA A 13 37.80 -33.79 -6.39
C ALA A 13 38.06 -32.30 -6.71
N VAL A 14 38.53 -32.10 -7.95
CA VAL A 14 38.16 -31.04 -8.89
C VAL A 14 38.20 -29.59 -8.38
N LEU A 15 39.30 -28.95 -8.73
CA LEU A 15 39.47 -27.51 -8.86
C LEU A 15 38.65 -26.99 -10.08
N VAL A 16 38.03 -25.81 -9.91
CA VAL A 16 37.57 -24.85 -10.95
C VAL A 16 36.22 -25.13 -11.65
N ALA A 17 35.16 -24.51 -11.11
CA ALA A 17 34.05 -23.96 -11.90
C ALA A 17 33.42 -22.74 -11.18
N ALA A 18 33.44 -21.58 -11.86
CA ALA A 18 32.60 -20.38 -11.67
C ALA A 18 32.64 -19.70 -10.28
N ILE A 19 33.39 -18.62 -10.01
CA ILE A 19 33.31 -17.27 -10.61
C ILE A 19 31.88 -16.91 -11.06
N LEU A 20 31.34 -15.82 -10.48
CA LEU A 20 30.16 -15.06 -10.91
C LEU A 20 28.85 -15.25 -10.11
N LEU A 21 28.87 -15.09 -8.78
CA LEU A 21 27.63 -14.86 -8.00
C LEU A 21 27.77 -13.73 -6.95
N LEU A 22 28.54 -12.69 -7.26
CA LEU A 22 28.70 -11.49 -6.41
C LEU A 22 28.18 -10.19 -7.07
N MET A 23 27.47 -10.31 -8.18
CA MET A 23 26.68 -9.22 -8.75
C MET A 23 25.22 -9.41 -8.35
N LEU A 24 24.93 -9.57 -7.05
CA LEU A 24 23.61 -9.20 -6.54
C LEU A 24 23.55 -7.69 -6.64
N GLY A 25 23.30 -7.21 -7.87
CA GLY A 25 22.88 -5.86 -8.12
C GLY A 25 21.64 -5.65 -7.28
N THR A 26 21.78 -4.91 -6.19
CA THR A 26 20.66 -4.26 -5.56
C THR A 26 20.13 -3.32 -6.63
N THR A 27 19.19 -3.79 -7.45
CA THR A 27 18.35 -2.87 -8.20
C THR A 27 17.73 -1.97 -7.15
N PRO A 28 18.01 -0.66 -7.15
CA PRO A 28 17.21 0.24 -6.34
C PRO A 28 15.77 -0.04 -6.76
N ALA A 29 14.94 -0.48 -5.83
CA ALA A 29 13.51 -0.51 -6.04
C ALA A 29 13.17 0.92 -6.47
N ALA A 30 12.86 1.10 -7.75
CA ALA A 30 12.32 2.35 -8.21
C ALA A 30 11.02 2.50 -7.44
N ALA A 31 11.00 3.39 -6.45
CA ALA A 31 9.77 3.87 -5.87
C ALA A 31 9.03 4.54 -7.02
N ALA A 32 8.21 3.76 -7.74
CA ALA A 32 7.28 4.31 -8.70
C ALA A 32 6.44 5.34 -7.94
N ASP A 33 6.39 6.56 -8.46
CA ASP A 33 5.59 7.63 -7.86
C ASP A 33 4.12 7.17 -7.78
N ASP A 34 3.75 6.82 -6.54
CA ASP A 34 2.49 6.30 -5.98
C ASP A 34 1.22 7.05 -6.48
N VAL A 35 1.39 8.25 -7.06
CA VAL A 35 0.32 9.19 -7.42
C VAL A 35 -0.14 9.09 -8.87
N SER A 36 0.64 8.47 -9.76
CA SER A 36 0.31 8.44 -11.20
C SER A 36 -1.03 7.74 -11.52
N ILE A 37 -1.52 6.89 -10.61
CA ILE A 37 -2.78 6.16 -10.75
C ILE A 37 -4.00 7.10 -10.80
N LEU A 38 -3.95 8.23 -10.10
CA LEU A 38 -5.00 9.23 -10.21
C LEU A 38 -4.83 10.13 -11.44
N GLY A 39 -3.81 9.90 -12.28
CA GLY A 39 -3.59 10.62 -13.53
C GLY A 39 -3.34 12.11 -13.31
N TYR A 40 -2.87 12.47 -12.11
CA TYR A 40 -2.72 13.86 -11.68
C TYR A 40 -1.25 14.12 -11.33
N ASP A 41 -0.61 14.96 -12.13
CA ASP A 41 0.79 15.37 -11.96
C ASP A 41 0.86 16.49 -10.92
N HIS A 42 0.90 16.12 -9.64
CA HIS A 42 1.14 17.06 -8.53
C HIS A 42 2.43 16.73 -7.82
N LYS A 43 3.07 17.77 -7.29
CA LYS A 43 4.31 17.61 -6.55
C LYS A 43 4.02 17.03 -5.17
N PRO A 44 4.81 16.06 -4.67
CA PRO A 44 4.58 15.41 -3.38
C PRO A 44 4.41 16.38 -2.18
N GLU A 45 5.03 17.56 -2.23
CA GLU A 45 4.89 18.59 -1.19
C GLU A 45 3.50 19.21 -1.06
N ASP A 46 2.67 19.13 -2.10
CA ASP A 46 1.30 19.68 -2.10
C ASP A 46 0.28 18.68 -1.52
N ARG A 47 0.74 17.50 -1.08
CA ARG A 47 -0.09 16.39 -0.61
C ARG A 47 -0.71 16.67 0.76
N GLU A 48 -2.03 16.63 0.84
CA GLU A 48 -2.75 16.65 2.11
C GLU A 48 -2.75 15.26 2.78
N PHE A 49 -1.78 15.04 3.65
CA PHE A 49 -1.62 13.79 4.39
C PHE A 49 -2.32 13.81 5.75
N ASN A 50 -3.17 12.80 6.03
CA ASN A 50 -3.76 12.60 7.35
C ASN A 50 -3.65 11.14 7.78
N TRP A 51 -3.23 10.93 9.02
CA TRP A 51 -3.42 9.66 9.72
C TRP A 51 -4.89 9.52 10.12
N ALA A 52 -5.51 8.43 9.68
CA ALA A 52 -6.84 8.05 10.08
C ALA A 52 -6.90 7.87 11.60
N LYS A 53 -8.10 8.03 12.15
CA LYS A 53 -8.37 7.84 13.58
C LYS A 53 -9.44 6.80 13.76
N LEU A 54 -9.24 5.89 14.71
CA LEU A 54 -10.23 4.89 15.09
C LEU A 54 -11.61 5.52 15.24
N HIS A 55 -12.52 5.04 14.40
CA HIS A 55 -13.89 5.51 14.38
C HIS A 55 -14.75 4.51 13.63
N GLY A 56 -15.86 4.11 14.25
CA GLY A 56 -16.82 3.24 13.59
C GLY A 56 -17.32 3.80 12.27
N LEU A 57 -17.79 2.90 11.42
CA LEU A 57 -18.50 3.24 10.19
C LEU A 57 -19.91 3.70 10.55
N THR A 58 -20.16 5.02 10.54
CA THR A 58 -21.39 5.61 11.11
C THR A 58 -22.41 6.08 10.09
N ASP A 59 -22.08 6.18 8.80
CA ASP A 59 -23.03 6.61 7.76
C ASP A 59 -23.50 5.44 6.89
N HIS A 60 -24.80 5.35 6.65
CA HIS A 60 -25.41 4.38 5.75
C HIS A 60 -25.32 4.80 4.26
N ASN A 61 -25.24 6.10 3.98
CA ASN A 61 -25.03 6.63 2.65
C ASN A 61 -23.52 6.76 2.42
N ARG A 62 -22.93 5.75 1.79
CA ARG A 62 -21.51 5.71 1.46
C ARG A 62 -21.28 4.85 0.24
N GLU A 63 -20.26 5.21 -0.53
CA GLU A 63 -19.75 4.37 -1.62
C GLU A 63 -18.49 3.67 -1.12
N CYS A 64 -18.43 2.34 -1.30
CA CYS A 64 -17.34 1.53 -0.79
C CYS A 64 -16.69 0.73 -1.91
N VAL A 65 -15.40 0.50 -1.77
CA VAL A 65 -14.64 -0.52 -2.48
C VAL A 65 -13.98 -1.43 -1.46
N ASP A 66 -13.96 -2.72 -1.74
CA ASP A 66 -13.29 -3.70 -0.89
C ASP A 66 -12.67 -4.83 -1.70
N ASN A 67 -11.62 -5.39 -1.11
CA ASN A 67 -11.03 -6.68 -1.48
C ASN A 67 -10.67 -7.43 -0.20
N GLU A 68 -9.81 -8.45 -0.30
CA GLU A 68 -9.38 -9.24 0.87
C GLU A 68 -8.38 -8.51 1.78
N TYR A 69 -7.82 -7.39 1.34
CA TYR A 69 -6.74 -6.66 2.03
C TYR A 69 -7.21 -5.34 2.66
N VAL A 70 -8.09 -4.62 1.96
CA VAL A 70 -8.51 -3.28 2.34
C VAL A 70 -9.96 -3.07 1.99
N ARG A 71 -10.66 -2.37 2.88
CA ARG A 71 -11.97 -1.81 2.60
C ARG A 71 -11.93 -0.31 2.83
N ALA A 72 -12.42 0.44 1.85
CA ALA A 72 -12.46 1.89 1.90
C ALA A 72 -13.84 2.39 1.52
N CYS A 73 -14.34 3.40 2.22
CA CYS A 73 -15.62 4.03 1.92
C CYS A 73 -15.50 5.55 1.94
N VAL A 74 -16.26 6.22 1.08
CA VAL A 74 -16.38 7.68 1.02
C VAL A 74 -17.85 8.07 1.22
N GLN A 75 -18.08 9.12 2.00
CA GLN A 75 -19.40 9.73 2.18
C GLN A 75 -19.77 10.59 0.95
N PRO A 76 -20.85 10.30 0.21
CA PRO A 76 -21.45 11.26 -0.71
C PRO A 76 -21.91 12.49 0.06
N TYR A 77 -21.74 13.66 -0.52
CA TYR A 77 -22.13 14.93 0.10
C TYR A 77 -21.43 15.26 1.43
N GLY A 78 -20.32 14.58 1.71
CA GLY A 78 -19.55 14.72 2.95
C GLY A 78 -18.06 14.51 2.72
N ASP A 79 -17.27 14.89 3.70
CA ASP A 79 -15.81 14.96 3.64
C ASP A 79 -15.11 13.83 4.41
N VAL A 80 -15.87 12.80 4.76
CA VAL A 80 -15.41 11.69 5.58
C VAL A 80 -15.02 10.49 4.73
N PHE A 81 -13.79 10.03 4.94
CA PHE A 81 -13.23 8.83 4.34
C PHE A 81 -13.00 7.79 5.42
N TRP A 82 -13.56 6.60 5.24
CA TRP A 82 -13.31 5.45 6.10
C TRP A 82 -12.36 4.47 5.43
N LEU A 83 -11.49 3.89 6.22
CA LEU A 83 -10.52 2.91 5.79
C LEU A 83 -10.41 1.82 6.86
N ARG A 84 -10.38 0.57 6.41
CA ARG A 84 -10.19 -0.60 7.25
C ARG A 84 -9.16 -1.49 6.59
N ASP A 85 -8.18 -1.87 7.39
CA ASP A 85 -7.24 -2.92 7.07
C ASP A 85 -7.93 -4.28 7.32
N ASP A 86 -8.00 -5.11 6.28
CA ASP A 86 -8.60 -6.44 6.31
C ASP A 86 -7.54 -7.55 6.21
N GLU A 87 -6.25 -7.23 6.32
CA GLU A 87 -5.16 -8.20 6.48
C GLU A 87 -4.46 -8.07 7.84
N TRP A 88 -3.94 -9.18 8.38
CA TRP A 88 -3.10 -9.17 9.58
C TRP A 88 -1.63 -9.31 9.18
N ASP A 89 -1.06 -8.23 8.67
CA ASP A 89 0.35 -8.15 8.24
C ASP A 89 1.13 -6.99 8.91
N ALA A 90 0.42 -6.14 9.67
CA ALA A 90 0.93 -4.91 10.26
C ALA A 90 1.45 -3.88 9.24
N ILE A 91 0.89 -3.90 8.03
CA ILE A 91 1.18 -2.93 6.98
C ILE A 91 0.04 -1.93 6.87
N ASP A 92 0.40 -0.66 6.69
CA ASP A 92 -0.59 0.40 6.58
C ASP A 92 -1.36 0.32 5.26
N VAL A 93 -2.66 0.54 5.31
CA VAL A 93 -3.50 0.75 4.11
C VAL A 93 -3.72 2.23 3.86
N ARG A 94 -4.02 2.62 2.61
CA ARG A 94 -4.25 4.01 2.23
C ARG A 94 -5.50 4.20 1.39
N LEU A 95 -6.06 5.42 1.46
CA LEU A 95 -7.02 5.96 0.50
C LEU A 95 -6.43 7.25 -0.09
N TRP A 96 -6.30 7.26 -1.41
CA TRP A 96 -5.85 8.38 -2.22
C TRP A 96 -7.04 9.12 -2.79
N TRP A 97 -6.96 10.44 -2.87
CA TRP A 97 -8.02 11.25 -3.43
C TRP A 97 -7.47 12.49 -4.14
N VAL A 98 -8.21 12.96 -5.14
CA VAL A 98 -8.03 14.23 -5.85
C VAL A 98 -9.39 14.89 -6.01
N ASP A 99 -9.53 16.12 -5.54
CA ASP A 99 -10.64 17.01 -5.85
C ASP A 99 -10.36 17.64 -7.23
N LEU A 100 -11.17 17.25 -8.23
CA LEU A 100 -10.95 17.63 -9.62
C LEU A 100 -11.29 19.11 -9.89
N ASP A 101 -12.09 19.73 -9.03
CA ASP A 101 -12.53 21.12 -9.15
C ASP A 101 -11.54 22.09 -8.49
N SER A 102 -11.01 21.74 -7.31
CA SER A 102 -10.05 22.58 -6.58
C SER A 102 -8.58 22.20 -6.78
N LYS A 103 -8.31 21.04 -7.39
CA LYS A 103 -6.97 20.44 -7.56
C LYS A 103 -6.29 20.05 -6.25
N ARG A 104 -7.00 20.09 -5.12
CA ARG A 104 -6.50 19.53 -3.85
C ARG A 104 -6.36 18.02 -4.00
N TRP A 105 -5.36 17.44 -3.37
CA TRP A 105 -5.17 16.00 -3.38
C TRP A 105 -4.50 15.57 -2.08
N GLY A 106 -4.67 14.30 -1.74
CA GLY A 106 -4.15 13.82 -0.48
C GLY A 106 -4.28 12.34 -0.27
N VAL A 107 -3.89 11.95 0.94
CA VAL A 107 -3.93 10.57 1.43
C VAL A 107 -4.56 10.53 2.81
N CYS A 108 -5.45 9.57 3.00
CA CYS A 108 -5.84 9.06 4.31
C CYS A 108 -5.13 7.73 4.54
N GLN A 109 -4.31 7.60 5.59
CA GLN A 109 -3.56 6.38 5.88
C GLN A 109 -3.97 5.82 7.25
N SER A 110 -4.21 4.51 7.34
CA SER A 110 -4.53 3.83 8.59
C SER A 110 -3.42 2.86 8.99
N ALA A 111 -3.06 2.90 10.27
CA ALA A 111 -2.19 1.93 10.96
C ALA A 111 -2.89 1.36 12.21
N GLU A 112 -4.22 1.52 12.30
CA GLU A 112 -4.99 1.22 13.51
C GLU A 112 -5.19 -0.27 13.78
N GLY A 113 -4.73 -1.14 12.87
CA GLY A 113 -4.75 -2.59 13.00
C GLY A 113 -5.89 -3.28 12.27
N TYR A 114 -5.78 -4.61 12.19
CA TYR A 114 -6.68 -5.49 11.46
C TYR A 114 -8.13 -5.41 11.96
N GLY A 115 -9.07 -5.24 11.03
CA GLY A 115 -10.50 -5.38 11.23
C GLY A 115 -11.21 -4.14 11.81
N ASP A 116 -10.46 -3.11 12.21
CA ASP A 116 -11.01 -1.88 12.77
C ASP A 116 -11.15 -0.78 11.72
N TRP A 117 -12.26 -0.04 11.82
CA TRP A 117 -12.49 1.13 10.98
C TRP A 117 -11.77 2.35 11.56
N ALA A 118 -11.06 3.05 10.69
CA ALA A 118 -10.50 4.36 10.95
C ALA A 118 -11.05 5.36 9.94
N ARG A 119 -11.03 6.65 10.27
CA ARG A 119 -11.50 7.71 9.37
C ARG A 119 -10.55 8.90 9.27
N CYS A 120 -10.58 9.56 8.13
CA CYS A 120 -10.11 10.93 7.94
C CYS A 120 -11.27 11.84 7.59
N ASP A 121 -11.16 13.09 7.99
CA ASP A 121 -12.02 14.20 7.58
C ASP A 121 -11.14 15.17 6.78
N LYS A 122 -11.56 15.49 5.56
CA LYS A 122 -10.77 16.29 4.61
C LYS A 122 -11.31 17.70 4.37
N ASN A 123 -12.46 18.05 4.96
CA ASN A 123 -13.11 19.34 4.73
C ASN A 123 -13.16 19.70 3.22
N LEU A 124 -13.75 18.80 2.43
CA LEU A 124 -13.94 18.97 0.99
C LEU A 124 -15.15 19.86 0.72
N THR A 125 -15.13 20.57 -0.41
CA THR A 125 -16.21 21.47 -0.76
C THR A 125 -17.37 20.70 -1.36
N ASN A 126 -18.58 20.91 -0.84
CA ASN A 126 -19.76 20.26 -1.37
C ASN A 126 -20.02 20.63 -2.84
N GLY A 127 -20.47 19.65 -3.62
CA GLY A 127 -20.70 19.71 -5.06
C GLY A 127 -19.47 19.38 -5.91
N HIS A 128 -18.29 19.19 -5.31
CA HIS A 128 -17.06 18.88 -6.05
C HIS A 128 -17.01 17.41 -6.47
N LEU A 129 -16.43 17.15 -7.63
CA LEU A 129 -16.16 15.81 -8.13
C LEU A 129 -14.80 15.34 -7.61
N VAL A 130 -14.82 14.26 -6.84
CA VAL A 130 -13.63 13.65 -6.25
C VAL A 130 -13.32 12.32 -6.93
N LYS A 131 -12.07 12.17 -7.35
CA LYS A 131 -11.50 10.92 -7.84
C LYS A 131 -10.74 10.25 -6.69
N TRP A 132 -10.96 8.95 -6.45
CA TRP A 132 -10.31 8.26 -5.33
C TRP A 132 -10.00 6.79 -5.61
N ALA A 133 -9.08 6.22 -4.85
CA ALA A 133 -8.73 4.79 -4.86
C ALA A 133 -8.14 4.37 -3.51
N SER A 134 -8.25 3.10 -3.13
CA SER A 134 -7.51 2.54 -1.99
C SER A 134 -6.23 1.84 -2.46
N SER A 135 -5.24 1.74 -1.59
CA SER A 135 -4.02 0.96 -1.84
C SER A 135 -3.63 0.12 -0.62
N TRP A 136 -3.04 -1.04 -0.91
CA TRP A 136 -2.49 -2.00 0.05
C TRP A 136 -1.13 -2.48 -0.45
N TYR A 137 -0.35 -3.15 0.40
CA TYR A 137 0.97 -3.63 0.03
C TYR A 137 0.94 -5.15 -0.10
N GLU A 138 1.35 -5.67 -1.26
CA GLU A 138 1.32 -7.10 -1.55
C GLU A 138 2.55 -7.45 -2.39
N ASP A 139 3.22 -8.56 -2.06
CA ASP A 139 4.37 -9.08 -2.79
C ASP A 139 5.51 -8.08 -3.05
N GLY A 140 5.69 -7.11 -2.14
CA GLY A 140 6.75 -6.11 -2.24
C GLY A 140 6.36 -4.87 -3.05
N GLU A 141 5.11 -4.75 -3.48
CA GLU A 141 4.61 -3.64 -4.29
C GLU A 141 3.30 -3.09 -3.74
N TRP A 142 3.06 -1.80 -3.98
CA TRP A 142 1.76 -1.18 -3.68
C TRP A 142 0.76 -1.54 -4.78
N GLN A 143 -0.33 -2.16 -4.37
CA GLN A 143 -1.48 -2.47 -5.20
C GLN A 143 -2.59 -1.44 -4.98
N PHE A 144 -3.48 -1.31 -5.96
CA PHE A 144 -4.53 -0.28 -5.93
C PHE A 144 -5.86 -0.82 -6.38
N SER A 145 -6.93 -0.29 -5.79
CA SER A 145 -8.28 -0.55 -6.24
C SER A 145 -8.51 0.12 -7.60
N PRO A 146 -9.53 -0.32 -8.36
CA PRO A 146 -10.05 0.48 -9.45
C PRO A 146 -10.41 1.88 -8.96
N VAL A 147 -10.12 2.88 -9.79
CA VAL A 147 -10.45 4.28 -9.55
C VAL A 147 -11.96 4.45 -9.46
N GLN A 148 -12.41 5.20 -8.45
CA GLN A 148 -13.79 5.60 -8.25
C GLN A 148 -13.97 7.11 -8.42
N TYR A 149 -15.22 7.53 -8.61
CA TYR A 149 -15.62 8.92 -8.74
C TYR A 149 -16.86 9.16 -7.88
N ILE A 150 -16.86 10.24 -7.11
CA ILE A 150 -17.99 10.60 -6.26
C ILE A 150 -18.16 12.11 -6.20
N THR A 151 -19.40 12.56 -6.05
CA THR A 151 -19.70 13.97 -5.77
C THR A 151 -19.84 14.16 -4.26
N ILE A 152 -19.00 15.04 -3.72
CA ILE A 152 -19.05 15.53 -2.32
C ILE A 152 -20.10 16.63 -2.21
#